data_AF-A0A527G9F0-F1
#
_entry.id   AF-A0A527G9F0-F1
#
_cell.length_a   1.000
_cell.length_b   1.000
_cell.length_c   1.000
_cell.angle_alpha   90.00
_cell.angle_beta   90.00
_cell.angle_gamma   90.00
#
_symmetry.space_group_name_H-M   'P 1'
#
loop_
_entity.id
_entity.type
_entity.pdbx_description
1 polymer ?
#
loop_
_entity_poly.entity_id
_entity_poly.type
_entity_poly.pdbx_seq_one_letter_code
_entity_poly.pdbx_strand_id
1 'polypeptide(L)'
;MNTIRTAMLLAAMTALFMGVGFLIGGTGGMMIAFLFAAGTNLFSYWNADKMVLSMNRAVEVDERNAPEYYAIVQAMAKQAGLPMPKTYLIDNPQPNAFATGRNPQNAAVAASTGLL
;
A
#
# COMPACT_ATOMS: atom_id res chain seq x y z
N MET A 1 6.63 -12.98 10.05
CA MET A 1 7.06 -11.60 9.73
C MET A 1 8.09 -11.17 10.75
N ASN A 2 9.23 -10.62 10.35
CA ASN A 2 10.30 -10.27 11.29
C ASN A 2 10.04 -8.89 11.92
N THR A 3 8.96 -8.81 12.72
CA THR A 3 8.42 -7.57 13.32
C THR A 3 9.46 -6.78 14.10
N ILE A 4 10.43 -7.47 14.71
CA ILE A 4 11.55 -6.86 15.43
C ILE A 4 12.42 -6.01 14.50
N ARG A 5 12.75 -6.52 13.29
CA ARG A 5 13.53 -5.75 12.32
C ARG A 5 12.75 -4.55 11.82
N THR A 6 11.47 -4.72 11.52
CA THR A 6 10.60 -3.61 11.10
C THR A 6 10.50 -2.54 12.18
N ALA A 7 10.26 -2.92 13.43
CA ALA A 7 10.19 -1.99 14.56
C ALA A 7 11.53 -1.26 14.80
N MET A 8 12.65 -1.98 14.72
CA MET A 8 13.98 -1.40 14.86
C MET A 8 14.28 -0.38 13.77
N LEU A 9 13.97 -0.69 12.51
CA LEU A 9 14.18 0.21 11.39
C LEU A 9 13.30 1.46 11.51
N LEU A 10 12.02 1.29 11.86
CA LEU A 10 11.12 2.42 12.10
C LEU A 10 11.62 3.30 13.24
N ALA A 11 12.03 2.71 14.37
CA ALA A 11 12.57 3.46 15.51
C ALA A 11 13.85 4.24 15.13
N ALA A 12 14.77 3.61 14.39
CA ALA A 12 15.99 4.26 13.93
C ALA A 12 15.70 5.42 12.97
N MET A 13 14.78 5.24 12.02
CA MET A 13 14.37 6.31 11.09
C MET A 13 13.67 7.45 11.81
N THR A 14 12.77 7.17 12.76
CA THR A 14 12.11 8.20 13.57
C THR A 14 13.13 8.95 14.42
N ALA A 15 14.09 8.26 15.04
CA ALA A 15 15.16 8.89 15.82
C ALA A 15 16.04 9.81 14.95
N LEU A 16 16.40 9.37 13.74
CA LEU A 16 17.14 10.19 12.78
C LEU A 16 16.34 11.45 12.41
N PHE A 17 15.05 11.31 12.11
CA PHE A 17 14.18 12.42 11.73
C PHE A 17 14.02 13.44 12.89
N MET A 18 13.85 12.94 14.12
CA MET A 18 13.84 13.77 15.33
C MET A 18 15.18 14.48 15.56
N GLY A 19 16.31 13.80 15.32
CA GLY A 19 17.64 14.38 15.42
C GLY A 19 17.85 15.54 14.44
N VAL A 20 17.41 15.38 13.19
CA VAL A 20 17.43 16.47 12.20
C VAL A 20 16.50 17.62 12.63
N GLY A 21 15.30 17.31 13.09
CA GLY A 21 14.38 18.32 13.62
C GLY A 21 14.96 19.11 14.80
N PHE A 22 15.70 18.42 15.68
CA PHE A 22 16.42 19.04 16.79
C PHE A 22 17.53 19.98 16.33
N LEU A 23 18.33 19.57 15.33
CA LEU A 23 19.42 20.40 14.80
C LEU A 23 18.92 21.69 14.13
N ILE A 24 17.72 21.67 13.54
CA ILE A 24 17.14 22.82 12.84
C ILE A 24 16.38 23.76 13.79
N GLY A 25 15.59 23.19 14.71
CA GLY A 25 14.63 23.97 15.51
C GLY A 25 14.63 23.65 17.01
N GLY A 26 15.68 22.99 17.51
CA GLY A 26 15.79 22.58 18.90
C GLY A 26 14.66 21.63 19.33
N THR A 27 14.25 21.72 20.59
CA THR A 27 13.16 20.88 21.14
C THR A 27 11.83 21.07 20.42
N GLY A 28 11.55 22.28 19.92
CA GLY A 28 10.35 22.57 19.11
C GLY A 28 10.37 21.86 17.76
N GLY A 29 11.49 21.97 17.02
CA GLY A 29 11.68 21.28 15.74
C GLY A 29 11.64 19.76 15.86
N MET A 30 12.21 19.21 16.95
CA MET A 30 12.12 17.79 17.27
C MET A 30 10.67 17.32 17.48
N MET A 31 9.86 18.08 18.24
CA MET A 31 8.46 17.74 18.50
C MET A 31 7.62 17.79 17.21
N ILE A 32 7.82 18.80 16.37
CA ILE A 32 7.17 18.90 15.05
C ILE A 32 7.57 17.72 14.18
N ALA A 33 8.86 17.39 14.10
CA ALA A 33 9.36 16.26 13.32
C ALA A 33 8.76 14.93 13.81
N PHE A 34 8.65 14.74 15.12
CA PHE A 34 8.01 13.55 15.70
C PHE A 34 6.52 13.46 15.34
N LEU A 35 5.75 14.53 15.54
CA LEU A 35 4.32 14.55 15.21
C LEU A 35 4.09 14.32 13.72
N PHE A 36 4.92 14.92 12.87
CA PHE A 36 4.87 14.72 11.43
C PHE A 36 5.20 13.27 11.05
N ALA A 37 6.28 12.71 11.60
CA ALA A 37 6.67 11.32 11.35
C ALA A 37 5.60 10.33 11.82
N ALA A 38 5.07 10.52 13.03
CA ALA A 38 3.99 9.70 13.56
C ALA A 38 2.74 9.81 12.68
N GLY A 39 2.31 11.03 12.35
CA GLY A 39 1.14 11.28 11.51
C GLY A 39 1.26 10.66 10.12
N THR A 40 2.40 10.83 9.45
CA THR A 40 2.64 10.28 8.10
C THR A 40 2.74 8.76 8.09
N ASN A 41 3.42 8.16 9.08
CA ASN A 41 3.46 6.69 9.20
C ASN A 41 2.07 6.11 9.40
N LEU A 42 1.30 6.73 10.31
CA LEU A 42 -0.04 6.30 10.64
C LEU A 42 -0.98 6.44 9.44
N PHE A 43 -0.92 7.57 8.75
CA PHE A 43 -1.69 7.82 7.53
C PHE A 43 -1.33 6.83 6.41
N SER A 44 -0.03 6.57 6.22
CA SER A 44 0.46 5.65 5.18
C SER A 44 0.00 4.23 5.47
N TYR A 45 0.02 3.78 6.72
CA TYR A 45 -0.43 2.44 7.08
C TYR A 45 -1.88 2.16 6.69
N TRP A 46 -2.76 3.18 6.76
CA TRP A 46 -4.18 3.04 6.43
C TRP A 46 -4.57 3.42 5.01
N ASN A 47 -3.74 4.19 4.29
CA ASN A 47 -4.11 4.72 2.97
C ASN A 47 -3.12 4.36 1.86
N ALA A 48 -2.06 3.60 2.13
CA ALA A 48 -1.06 3.25 1.12
C ALA A 48 -1.67 2.54 -0.10
N ASP A 49 -2.64 1.65 0.13
CA ASP A 49 -3.40 0.96 -0.90
C ASP A 49 -4.16 1.94 -1.82
N LYS A 50 -4.92 2.86 -1.24
CA LYS A 50 -5.67 3.88 -1.99
C LYS A 50 -4.75 4.85 -2.72
N MET A 51 -3.61 5.20 -2.11
CA MET A 51 -2.62 6.08 -2.74
C MET A 51 -2.03 5.41 -3.99
N VAL A 52 -1.55 4.16 -3.89
CA VAL A 52 -0.93 3.50 -5.05
C VAL A 52 -1.94 3.24 -6.16
N LEU A 53 -3.18 2.88 -5.83
CA LEU A 53 -4.24 2.66 -6.83
C LEU A 53 -4.62 3.96 -7.54
N SER A 54 -4.78 5.06 -6.79
CA SER A 54 -5.14 6.36 -7.38
C SER A 54 -4.00 6.95 -8.22
N MET A 55 -2.74 6.78 -7.82
CA MET A 55 -1.57 7.18 -8.61
C MET A 55 -1.53 6.49 -9.98
N ASN A 56 -1.96 5.23 -10.05
CA ASN A 56 -2.03 4.45 -11.29
C ASN A 56 -3.37 4.62 -12.03
N ARG A 57 -4.29 5.48 -11.56
CA ARG A 57 -5.65 5.64 -12.13
C ARG A 57 -6.38 4.30 -12.29
N ALA A 58 -6.19 3.39 -11.33
CA ALA A 58 -6.75 2.06 -11.39
C ALA A 58 -8.28 2.11 -11.24
N VAL A 59 -9.00 1.38 -12.10
CA VAL A 59 -10.47 1.31 -12.11
C VAL A 59 -10.90 -0.03 -11.54
N GLU A 60 -11.82 -0.02 -10.58
CA GLU A 60 -12.34 -1.26 -9.98
C GLU A 60 -13.15 -2.03 -11.02
N VAL A 61 -12.87 -3.32 -11.15
CA VAL A 61 -13.56 -4.23 -12.08
C VAL A 61 -14.20 -5.40 -11.32
N ASP A 62 -15.24 -5.96 -11.93
CA ASP A 62 -16.01 -7.08 -11.42
C ASP A 62 -16.19 -8.15 -12.51
N GLU A 63 -16.94 -9.20 -12.18
CA GLU A 63 -17.29 -10.29 -13.09
C GLU A 63 -18.03 -9.83 -14.35
N ARG A 64 -18.64 -8.63 -14.35
CA ARG A 64 -19.37 -8.10 -15.51
C ARG A 64 -18.46 -7.36 -16.47
N ASN A 65 -17.53 -6.56 -15.93
CA ASN A 65 -16.67 -5.69 -16.71
C ASN A 65 -15.38 -6.37 -17.18
N ALA A 66 -14.87 -7.35 -16.43
CA ALA A 66 -13.66 -8.10 -16.77
C ALA A 66 -13.78 -9.58 -16.31
N PRO A 67 -14.70 -10.38 -16.90
CA PRO A 67 -15.03 -11.71 -16.41
C PRO A 67 -13.82 -12.65 -16.32
N GLU A 68 -12.96 -12.65 -17.35
CA GLU A 68 -11.79 -13.54 -17.41
C GLU A 68 -10.77 -13.20 -16.31
N TYR A 69 -10.39 -11.93 -16.21
CA TYR A 69 -9.46 -11.47 -15.18
C TYR A 69 -10.01 -11.68 -13.77
N TYR A 70 -11.28 -11.34 -13.54
CA TYR A 70 -11.94 -11.53 -12.25
C TYR A 70 -11.98 -13.02 -11.85
N ALA A 71 -12.29 -13.91 -12.80
CA ALA A 71 -12.31 -15.35 -12.56
C ALA A 71 -10.92 -15.91 -12.21
N ILE A 72 -9.86 -15.43 -12.87
CA ILE A 72 -8.48 -15.80 -12.56
C ILE A 72 -8.13 -15.40 -11.11
N VAL A 73 -8.41 -14.16 -10.72
CA VAL A 73 -8.16 -13.67 -9.35
C VAL A 73 -9.00 -14.45 -8.33
N GLN A 74 -10.27 -14.75 -8.64
CA GLN A 74 -11.15 -15.52 -7.78
C GLN A 74 -10.65 -16.96 -7.58
N ALA A 75 -10.20 -17.62 -8.64
CA ALA A 75 -9.63 -18.97 -8.55
C ALA A 75 -8.38 -18.99 -7.66
N MET A 76 -7.48 -18.02 -7.82
CA MET A 76 -6.28 -17.88 -6.99
C MET A 76 -6.63 -17.60 -5.52
N ALA A 77 -7.56 -16.68 -5.25
CA ALA A 77 -8.00 -16.36 -3.89
C ALA A 77 -8.63 -17.59 -3.21
N LYS A 78 -9.48 -18.33 -3.93
CA LYS A 78 -10.11 -19.56 -3.46
C LYS A 78 -9.08 -20.65 -3.16
N GLN A 79 -8.10 -20.86 -4.05
CA GLN A 79 -7.03 -21.82 -3.86
C GLN A 79 -6.16 -21.48 -2.64
N ALA A 80 -5.94 -20.18 -2.39
CA ALA A 80 -5.18 -19.70 -1.23
C ALA A 80 -6.01 -19.65 0.08
N GLY A 81 -7.32 -19.92 0.03
CA GLY A 81 -8.21 -19.80 1.20
C GLY A 81 -8.39 -18.35 1.68
N LEU A 82 -8.22 -17.38 0.79
CA LEU A 82 -8.32 -15.95 1.07
C LEU A 82 -9.68 -15.40 0.61
N PRO A 83 -10.20 -14.34 1.28
CA PRO A 83 -11.35 -13.61 0.76
C PRO A 83 -11.03 -13.01 -0.61
N MET A 84 -12.06 -12.81 -1.45
CA MET A 84 -11.89 -12.19 -2.75
C MET A 84 -11.37 -10.76 -2.59
N PRO A 85 -10.16 -10.43 -3.10
CA PRO A 85 -9.64 -9.08 -3.05
C PRO A 85 -10.40 -8.17 -4.02
N LYS A 86 -10.35 -6.86 -3.77
CA LYS A 86 -10.79 -5.89 -4.77
C LYS A 86 -9.90 -5.97 -5.99
N THR A 87 -10.50 -5.98 -7.17
CA THR A 87 -9.77 -6.21 -8.42
C THR A 87 -9.80 -4.94 -9.25
N TYR A 88 -8.64 -4.49 -9.72
CA TYR A 88 -8.51 -3.24 -10.46
C TYR A 88 -7.81 -3.47 -11.80
N LEU A 89 -8.22 -2.69 -12.80
CA LEU A 89 -7.58 -2.59 -14.11
C LEU A 89 -6.91 -1.22 -14.26
N ILE A 90 -5.67 -1.22 -14.74
CA ILE A 90 -4.90 -0.02 -15.03
C ILE A 90 -4.80 0.13 -16.55
N ASP A 91 -5.27 1.25 -17.10
CA ASP A 91 -5.12 1.53 -18.52
C ASP A 91 -3.68 1.96 -18.83
N ASN A 92 -2.83 0.98 -19.14
CA ASN A 92 -1.44 1.18 -19.49
C ASN A 92 -0.94 0.01 -20.36
N PRO A 93 -0.39 0.28 -21.56
CA PRO A 93 0.12 -0.75 -22.46
C PRO A 93 1.40 -1.43 -21.95
N GLN A 94 2.07 -0.89 -20.92
CA GLN A 94 3.21 -1.57 -20.29
C GLN A 94 2.71 -2.69 -19.37
N PRO A 95 3.17 -3.94 -19.55
CA PRO A 95 2.74 -5.06 -18.74
C PRO A 95 3.22 -4.93 -17.30
N ASN A 96 2.29 -4.89 -16.34
CA ASN A 96 2.57 -4.82 -14.91
C ASN A 96 1.38 -5.34 -14.08
N ALA A 97 1.66 -5.90 -12.90
CA ALA A 97 0.67 -6.22 -11.89
C ALA A 97 1.26 -6.11 -10.48
N PHE A 98 0.42 -5.73 -9.52
CA PHE A 98 0.81 -5.69 -8.11
C PHE A 98 -0.40 -5.96 -7.20
N ALA A 99 -0.10 -6.41 -5.98
CA ALA A 99 -1.08 -6.59 -4.91
C ALA A 99 -0.72 -5.67 -3.74
N THR A 100 -1.74 -5.09 -3.11
CA THR A 100 -1.59 -4.18 -1.95
C THR A 100 -2.71 -4.42 -0.95
N GLY A 101 -2.56 -3.89 0.27
CA GLY A 101 -3.54 -4.01 1.34
C GLY A 101 -2.91 -4.36 2.68
N ARG A 102 -3.51 -3.85 3.75
CA ARG A 102 -3.01 -4.04 5.13
C ARG A 102 -3.25 -5.43 5.71
N ASN A 103 -4.25 -6.15 5.19
CA ASN A 103 -4.62 -7.51 5.58
C ASN A 103 -5.51 -8.15 4.49
N PRO A 104 -5.79 -9.46 4.54
CA PRO A 104 -6.58 -10.14 3.51
C PRO A 104 -7.96 -9.52 3.25
N GLN A 105 -8.64 -9.01 4.28
CA GLN A 105 -9.96 -8.39 4.15
C GLN A 105 -9.92 -7.01 3.47
N ASN A 106 -8.75 -6.38 3.42
CA ASN A 106 -8.52 -5.08 2.79
C ASN A 106 -7.52 -5.21 1.63
N ALA A 107 -7.43 -6.40 1.01
CA ALA A 107 -6.55 -6.65 -0.10
C ALA A 107 -7.13 -6.13 -1.42
N ALA A 108 -6.23 -5.65 -2.28
CA ALA A 108 -6.51 -5.23 -3.64
C ALA A 108 -5.44 -5.77 -4.59
N VAL A 109 -5.85 -6.17 -5.79
CA VAL A 109 -4.98 -6.63 -6.87
C VAL A 109 -5.24 -5.77 -8.10
N ALA A 110 -4.18 -5.29 -8.73
CA ALA A 110 -4.25 -4.48 -9.95
C ALA A 110 -3.38 -5.09 -11.04
N ALA A 111 -3.89 -5.10 -12.27
CA ALA A 111 -3.17 -5.50 -13.48
C ALA A 111 -3.35 -4.43 -14.57
N SER A 112 -2.36 -4.27 -15.44
CA SER A 112 -2.45 -3.35 -16.56
C SER A 112 -3.07 -3.99 -17.81
N THR A 113 -3.67 -3.17 -18.68
CA THR A 113 -4.20 -3.61 -19.99
C THR A 113 -3.13 -4.22 -20.89
N GLY A 114 -1.86 -3.83 -20.76
CA GLY A 114 -0.75 -4.46 -21.48
C GLY A 114 -0.30 -5.81 -20.94
N LEU A 115 -0.73 -6.20 -19.74
CA LEU A 115 -0.46 -7.52 -19.16
C LEU A 115 -1.56 -8.55 -19.50
N LEU A 116 -2.79 -8.07 -19.69
CA LEU A 116 -3.95 -8.88 -20.07
C LEU A 116 -3.97 -9.12 -21.58
#